data_AF-A0AA48LZI5-F1
#
_entry.id   AF-A0AA48LZI5-F1
#
_cell.length_a   1.000
_cell.length_b   1.000
_cell.length_c   1.000
_cell.angle_alpha   90.00
_cell.angle_beta   90.00
_cell.angle_gamma   90.00
#
_symmetry.space_group_name_H-M   'P 1'
#
loop_
_entity.id
_entity.type
_entity.pdbx_description
1 polymer ?
#
loop_
_entity_poly.entity_id
_entity_poly.type
_entity_poly.pdbx_seq_one_letter_code
_entity_poly.pdbx_strand_id
1 'polypeptide(L)'
;MKREILCAGLAALLCAGAAQAAGKGRSGGILPGATAKDPLNIDAGKLDYFDQDQKLVYSGSVIVTNGPSTLKATRLTISLEGKGAAADGASNDRVKHIEADGPVTLVSKDQIGVGDHGTYDKADNKVYLTGNVTLTQGENIVKGDRLVYDVTSGVATVQGGSQQGGRVRSTFTPKNQ
;
A
#
# COMPACT_ATOMS: atom_id res chain seq x y z
N MET A 1 -58.25 49.83 27.16
CA MET A 1 -59.19 48.70 27.32
C MET A 1 -58.70 47.57 26.42
N LYS A 2 -58.39 46.40 27.02
CA LYS A 2 -58.47 45.02 26.51
C LYS A 2 -57.76 44.59 25.18
N ARG A 3 -56.68 43.79 25.37
CA ARG A 3 -56.22 42.54 24.66
C ARG A 3 -55.74 42.68 23.19
N GLU A 4 -54.67 42.05 22.67
CA GLU A 4 -54.19 40.64 22.70
C GLU A 4 -52.64 40.59 22.43
N ILE A 5 -51.79 39.84 23.16
CA ILE A 5 -51.24 38.46 22.94
C ILE A 5 -50.75 38.10 21.51
N LEU A 6 -49.42 37.91 21.33
CA LEU A 6 -48.74 36.80 20.60
C LEU A 6 -47.21 37.07 20.58
N CYS A 7 -46.38 36.33 21.33
CA CYS A 7 -45.63 35.11 20.98
C CYS A 7 -44.42 35.27 20.04
N ALA A 8 -43.28 34.77 20.54
CA ALA A 8 -42.17 34.11 19.85
C ALA A 8 -41.28 34.97 18.91
N GLY A 9 -39.97 34.78 18.81
CA GLY A 9 -39.17 33.65 19.27
C GLY A 9 -37.66 33.90 19.19
N LEU A 10 -37.00 33.07 19.99
CA LEU A 10 -35.58 32.77 20.11
C LEU A 10 -35.02 32.18 18.79
N ALA A 11 -33.87 32.64 18.31
CA ALA A 11 -32.91 31.80 17.57
C ALA A 11 -31.54 32.48 17.43
N ALA A 12 -30.64 32.15 18.35
CA ALA A 12 -29.21 32.27 18.12
C ALA A 12 -28.81 31.19 17.10
N LEU A 13 -28.23 31.60 15.96
CA LEU A 13 -27.64 30.67 14.99
C LEU A 13 -26.11 30.75 15.10
N LEU A 14 -25.57 29.80 15.87
CA LEU A 14 -24.20 29.31 15.73
C LEU A 14 -24.08 28.64 14.35
N CYS A 15 -23.26 29.19 13.46
CA CYS A 15 -22.70 28.40 12.36
C CYS A 15 -21.37 27.82 12.81
N ALA A 16 -21.44 26.58 13.28
CA ALA A 16 -20.32 25.70 13.50
C ALA A 16 -19.66 25.29 12.16
N GLY A 17 -18.34 25.13 12.20
CA GLY A 17 -17.63 24.03 11.56
C GLY A 17 -17.68 23.92 10.04
N ALA A 18 -16.66 24.45 9.38
CA ALA A 18 -16.05 23.78 8.24
C ALA A 18 -14.54 23.69 8.49
N ALA A 19 -14.15 22.81 9.40
CA ALA A 19 -12.81 22.24 9.36
C ALA A 19 -12.72 21.47 8.03
N GLN A 20 -12.09 22.11 7.04
CA GLN A 20 -11.72 21.46 5.80
C GLN A 20 -10.66 20.41 6.13
N ALA A 21 -11.12 19.21 6.50
CA ALA A 21 -10.27 18.04 6.63
C ALA A 21 -9.67 17.77 5.24
N ALA A 22 -8.34 17.80 5.21
CA ALA A 22 -7.51 17.64 4.04
C ALA A 22 -7.84 16.36 3.24
N GLY A 23 -8.43 16.54 2.07
CA GLY A 23 -8.35 15.57 0.98
C GLY A 23 -7.13 15.87 0.11
N LYS A 24 -5.91 15.76 0.66
CA LYS A 24 -4.73 15.60 -0.21
C LYS A 24 -4.97 14.30 -0.96
N GLY A 25 -5.21 14.40 -2.27
CA GLY A 25 -5.20 13.24 -3.16
C GLY A 25 -3.95 12.43 -2.83
N ARG A 26 -4.16 11.21 -2.33
CA ARG A 26 -3.10 10.28 -1.95
C ARG A 26 -2.50 9.73 -3.24
N SER A 27 -1.76 10.57 -3.96
CA SER A 27 -0.97 10.20 -5.12
C SER A 27 0.44 9.82 -4.63
N GLY A 28 0.51 8.82 -3.75
CA GLY A 28 1.75 8.12 -3.44
C GLY A 28 2.03 7.10 -4.55
N GLY A 29 3.29 6.74 -4.76
CA GLY A 29 3.59 5.56 -5.59
C GLY A 29 3.03 4.30 -4.90
N ILE A 30 2.85 3.23 -5.68
CA ILE A 30 2.25 1.98 -5.17
C ILE A 30 3.27 1.09 -4.41
N LEU A 31 4.55 1.42 -4.49
CA LEU A 31 5.64 0.74 -3.78
C LEU A 31 6.32 1.68 -2.77
N PRO A 32 6.96 1.14 -1.72
CA PRO A 32 7.74 1.92 -0.75
C PRO A 32 8.72 2.85 -1.45
N GLY A 33 8.78 4.12 -1.06
CA GLY A 33 9.73 5.08 -1.63
C GLY A 33 9.45 5.57 -3.05
N ALA A 34 8.36 5.12 -3.69
CA ALA A 34 7.93 5.63 -4.99
C ALA A 34 6.88 6.75 -4.86
N THR A 35 6.74 7.55 -5.90
CA THR A 35 5.78 8.65 -6.02
C THR A 35 4.83 8.41 -7.18
N ALA A 36 3.65 9.06 -7.22
CA ALA A 36 2.73 8.90 -8.34
C ALA A 36 3.29 9.36 -9.70
N LYS A 37 4.35 10.18 -9.69
CA LYS A 37 5.06 10.62 -10.90
C LYS A 37 6.02 9.57 -11.44
N ASP A 38 6.39 8.59 -10.62
CA ASP A 38 7.31 7.56 -11.04
C ASP A 38 6.61 6.57 -11.98
N PRO A 39 7.26 6.19 -13.09
CA PRO A 39 6.68 5.25 -14.04
C PRO A 39 6.45 3.90 -13.35
N LEU A 40 5.33 3.26 -13.67
CA LEU A 40 5.03 1.90 -13.26
C LEU A 40 5.30 0.98 -14.45
N ASN A 41 6.34 0.16 -14.35
CA ASN A 41 6.67 -0.86 -15.34
C ASN A 41 6.41 -2.25 -14.76
N ILE A 42 5.79 -3.13 -15.54
CA ILE A 42 5.51 -4.51 -15.14
C ILE A 42 5.97 -5.43 -16.27
N ASP A 43 6.99 -6.24 -15.99
CA ASP A 43 7.49 -7.29 -16.87
C ASP A 43 6.98 -8.65 -16.38
N ALA A 44 6.43 -9.45 -17.28
CA ALA A 44 5.91 -10.78 -16.97
C ALA A 44 5.78 -11.61 -18.25
N GLY A 45 5.76 -12.95 -18.11
CA GLY A 45 5.53 -13.85 -19.24
C GLY A 45 4.11 -13.82 -19.82
N LYS A 46 3.10 -13.45 -19.03
CA LYS A 46 1.69 -13.40 -19.46
C LYS A 46 0.89 -12.35 -18.69
N LEU A 47 -0.05 -11.70 -19.38
CA LEU A 47 -1.09 -10.84 -18.82
C LEU A 47 -2.48 -11.37 -19.20
N ASP A 48 -3.31 -11.66 -18.20
CA ASP A 48 -4.74 -11.90 -18.35
C ASP A 48 -5.53 -10.67 -17.85
N TYR A 49 -6.35 -10.08 -18.73
CA TYR A 49 -7.21 -8.95 -18.38
C TYR A 49 -8.67 -9.37 -18.26
N PHE A 50 -9.24 -9.14 -17.08
CA PHE A 50 -10.64 -9.44 -16.74
C PHE A 50 -11.42 -8.14 -16.71
N ASP A 51 -12.05 -7.78 -17.83
CA ASP A 51 -12.82 -6.53 -17.97
C ASP A 51 -14.01 -6.45 -17.00
N GLN A 52 -14.74 -7.56 -16.81
CA GLN A 52 -15.89 -7.60 -15.90
C GLN A 52 -15.49 -7.34 -14.44
N ASP A 53 -14.32 -7.80 -14.04
CA ASP A 53 -13.78 -7.65 -12.68
C ASP A 53 -12.88 -6.41 -12.54
N GLN A 54 -12.56 -5.73 -13.65
CA GLN A 54 -11.50 -4.70 -13.72
C GLN A 54 -10.20 -5.15 -13.05
N LYS A 55 -9.71 -6.33 -13.46
CA LYS A 55 -8.57 -7.02 -12.83
C LYS A 55 -7.53 -7.43 -13.87
N LEU A 56 -6.26 -7.22 -13.56
CA LEU A 56 -5.10 -7.64 -14.34
C LEU A 56 -4.37 -8.74 -13.59
N VAL A 57 -4.10 -9.87 -14.23
CA VAL A 57 -3.32 -10.97 -13.63
C VAL A 57 -2.07 -11.20 -14.46
N TYR A 58 -0.92 -10.84 -13.91
CA TYR A 58 0.39 -11.11 -14.48
C TYR A 58 0.94 -12.43 -13.92
N SER A 59 1.55 -13.24 -14.77
CA SER A 59 2.14 -14.52 -14.37
C SER A 59 3.39 -14.85 -15.19
N GLY A 60 4.22 -15.76 -14.65
CA GLY A 60 5.46 -16.19 -15.29
C GLY A 60 6.63 -15.29 -14.95
N SER A 61 6.97 -15.18 -13.66
CA SER A 61 8.07 -14.36 -13.12
C SER A 61 7.83 -12.87 -13.32
N VAL A 62 7.02 -12.28 -12.44
CA VAL A 62 6.64 -10.87 -12.51
C VAL A 62 7.71 -10.00 -11.86
N ILE A 63 8.12 -8.94 -12.56
CA ILE A 63 9.00 -7.89 -12.05
C ILE A 63 8.28 -6.56 -12.24
N VAL A 64 7.97 -5.90 -11.13
CA VAL A 64 7.39 -4.56 -11.09
C VAL A 64 8.47 -3.57 -10.71
N THR A 65 8.61 -2.50 -11.47
CA THR A 65 9.51 -1.38 -11.16
C THR A 65 8.69 -0.11 -11.04
N ASN A 66 8.79 0.57 -9.90
CA ASN A 66 8.15 1.86 -9.68
C ASN A 66 9.15 2.81 -9.01
N GLY A 67 9.67 3.75 -9.79
CA GLY A 67 10.74 4.65 -9.35
C GLY A 67 11.99 3.88 -8.89
N PRO A 68 12.49 4.11 -7.66
CA PRO A 68 13.67 3.40 -7.13
C PRO A 68 13.36 1.99 -6.60
N SER A 69 12.11 1.55 -6.68
CA SER A 69 11.65 0.32 -6.03
C SER A 69 11.34 -0.78 -7.02
N THR A 70 11.62 -2.01 -6.63
CA THR A 70 11.40 -3.21 -7.45
C THR A 70 10.72 -4.29 -6.62
N LEU A 71 9.61 -4.81 -7.12
CA LEU A 71 8.89 -5.96 -6.56
C LEU A 71 9.02 -7.14 -7.51
N LYS A 72 9.40 -8.30 -6.99
CA LYS A 72 9.45 -9.57 -7.73
C LYS A 72 8.48 -10.54 -7.09
N ALA A 73 7.71 -11.24 -7.92
CA ALA A 73 6.76 -12.26 -7.49
C ALA A 73 6.54 -13.30 -8.59
N THR A 74 5.91 -14.43 -8.27
CA THR A 74 5.57 -15.44 -9.28
C THR A 74 4.32 -15.06 -10.06
N ARG A 75 3.36 -14.45 -9.36
CA ARG A 75 2.10 -13.95 -9.90
C ARG A 75 1.78 -12.60 -9.24
N LEU A 76 1.20 -11.69 -10.01
CA LEU A 76 0.75 -10.39 -9.55
C LEU A 76 -0.68 -10.16 -10.03
N THR A 77 -1.59 -9.91 -9.10
CA THR A 77 -2.98 -9.55 -9.38
C THR A 77 -3.16 -8.08 -9.02
N ILE A 78 -3.63 -7.26 -9.97
CA ILE A 78 -3.94 -5.86 -9.76
C ILE A 78 -5.44 -5.68 -9.95
N SER A 79 -6.11 -5.21 -8.91
CA SER A 79 -7.50 -4.74 -8.99
C SER A 79 -7.51 -3.24 -9.28
N LEU A 80 -8.27 -2.82 -10.27
CA LEU A 80 -8.36 -1.41 -10.69
C LEU A 80 -9.64 -0.74 -10.15
N GLU A 81 -9.56 0.57 -9.92
CA GLU A 81 -10.70 1.44 -9.70
C GLU A 81 -11.21 2.01 -11.05
N GLY A 82 -12.52 1.97 -11.22
CA GLY A 82 -13.20 2.48 -12.41
C GLY A 82 -13.11 1.56 -13.62
N LYS A 83 -13.98 1.79 -14.61
CA LYS A 83 -13.94 1.10 -15.90
C LYS A 83 -12.89 1.74 -16.81
N GLY A 84 -12.11 0.93 -17.51
CA GLY A 84 -11.26 1.38 -18.61
C GLY A 84 -10.82 0.21 -19.47
N ALA A 85 -10.05 0.46 -20.52
CA ALA A 85 -9.62 -0.56 -21.45
C ALA A 85 -8.32 -1.23 -21.00
N ALA A 86 -8.06 -2.45 -21.48
CA ALA A 86 -6.78 -3.14 -21.27
C ALA A 86 -5.56 -2.29 -21.70
N ALA A 87 -5.74 -1.48 -22.75
CA ALA A 87 -4.72 -0.58 -23.28
C ALA A 87 -4.32 0.55 -22.31
N ASP A 88 -5.20 0.89 -21.34
CA ASP A 88 -4.90 1.90 -20.34
C ASP A 88 -3.93 1.38 -19.26
N GLY A 89 -3.75 0.06 -19.17
CA GLY A 89 -2.85 -0.60 -18.24
C GLY A 89 -3.11 -0.31 -16.76
N ALA A 90 -2.15 -0.66 -15.92
CA ALA A 90 -2.11 -0.22 -14.53
C ALA A 90 -1.43 1.16 -14.47
N SER A 91 -2.19 2.20 -14.17
CA SER A 91 -1.65 3.50 -13.73
C SER A 91 -1.73 3.59 -12.22
N ASN A 92 -0.76 4.26 -11.58
CA ASN A 92 -0.72 4.46 -10.11
C ASN A 92 -2.06 4.95 -9.56
N ASP A 93 -2.78 5.80 -10.30
CA ASP A 93 -4.05 6.38 -9.88
C ASP A 93 -5.23 5.40 -9.97
N ARG A 94 -5.14 4.37 -10.81
CA ARG A 94 -6.21 3.38 -11.00
C ARG A 94 -6.00 2.12 -10.16
N VAL A 95 -4.81 1.86 -9.65
CA VAL A 95 -4.56 0.70 -8.81
C VAL A 95 -5.35 0.82 -7.51
N LYS A 96 -6.31 -0.09 -7.27
CA LYS A 96 -7.04 -0.19 -5.99
C LYS A 96 -6.27 -1.03 -4.99
N HIS A 97 -5.91 -2.22 -5.43
CA HIS A 97 -5.32 -3.27 -4.60
C HIS A 97 -4.38 -4.11 -5.46
N ILE A 98 -3.27 -4.53 -4.89
CA ILE A 98 -2.31 -5.42 -5.53
C ILE A 98 -2.10 -6.61 -4.63
N GLU A 99 -2.08 -7.80 -5.20
CA GLU A 99 -1.69 -9.04 -4.56
C GLU A 99 -0.51 -9.62 -5.33
N ALA A 100 0.54 -10.00 -4.61
CA ALA A 100 1.75 -10.59 -5.12
C ALA A 100 1.91 -11.96 -4.45
N ASP A 101 1.89 -13.02 -5.24
CA ASP A 101 1.92 -14.40 -4.77
C ASP A 101 3.22 -15.11 -5.11
N GLY A 102 3.58 -16.05 -4.22
CA GLY A 102 4.82 -16.82 -4.26
C GLY A 102 5.94 -16.10 -3.51
N PRO A 103 7.21 -16.46 -3.71
CA PRO A 103 8.30 -15.74 -3.07
C PRO A 103 8.27 -14.28 -3.55
N VAL A 104 7.87 -13.39 -2.65
CA VAL A 104 7.81 -11.95 -2.87
C VAL A 104 9.10 -11.33 -2.38
N THR A 105 9.77 -10.59 -3.26
CA THR A 105 10.95 -9.79 -2.89
C THR A 105 10.69 -8.35 -3.28
N LEU A 106 10.70 -7.47 -2.29
CA LEU A 106 10.53 -6.03 -2.46
C LEU A 106 11.84 -5.34 -2.10
N VAL A 107 12.41 -4.64 -3.06
CA VAL A 107 13.64 -3.86 -2.90
C VAL A 107 13.27 -2.39 -3.00
N SER A 108 13.69 -1.59 -2.02
CA SER A 108 13.56 -0.14 -2.06
C SER A 108 14.83 0.48 -1.47
N LYS A 109 15.59 1.20 -2.30
CA LYS A 109 16.89 1.78 -1.92
C LYS A 109 17.83 0.73 -1.29
N ASP A 110 18.11 0.85 0.01
CA ASP A 110 18.98 -0.03 0.81
C ASP A 110 18.21 -1.09 1.61
N GLN A 111 16.88 -1.14 1.46
CA GLN A 111 15.98 -2.06 2.16
C GLN A 111 15.50 -3.18 1.24
N ILE A 112 15.50 -4.40 1.76
CA ILE A 112 15.02 -5.60 1.08
C ILE A 112 14.03 -6.31 2.00
N GLY A 113 12.76 -6.32 1.62
CA GLY A 113 11.71 -7.12 2.27
C GLY A 113 11.43 -8.39 1.48
N VAL A 114 11.43 -9.53 2.14
CA VAL A 114 11.08 -10.84 1.55
C VAL A 114 9.90 -11.42 2.34
N GLY A 115 8.98 -12.08 1.65
CA GLY A 115 7.90 -12.86 2.25
C GLY A 115 7.25 -13.83 1.26
N ASP A 116 6.28 -14.61 1.72
CA ASP A 116 5.56 -15.60 0.90
C ASP A 116 4.34 -15.03 0.15
N HIS A 117 3.85 -13.89 0.61
CA HIS A 117 2.76 -13.15 -0.02
C HIS A 117 2.90 -11.66 0.29
N GLY A 118 2.50 -10.81 -0.65
CA GLY A 118 2.54 -9.37 -0.51
C GLY A 118 1.26 -8.72 -1.02
N THR A 119 0.73 -7.76 -0.28
CA THR A 119 -0.43 -6.98 -0.72
C THR A 119 -0.18 -5.50 -0.60
N TYR A 120 -0.69 -4.69 -1.52
CA TYR A 120 -0.77 -3.25 -1.38
C TYR A 120 -2.23 -2.81 -1.43
N ASP A 121 -2.63 -1.99 -0.48
CA ASP A 121 -3.96 -1.39 -0.44
C ASP A 121 -3.87 0.13 -0.54
N LYS A 122 -4.52 0.72 -1.55
CA LYS A 122 -4.54 2.17 -1.77
C LYS A 122 -5.38 2.93 -0.75
N ALA A 123 -6.43 2.31 -0.20
CA ALA A 123 -7.29 2.96 0.80
C ALA A 123 -6.51 3.25 2.08
N ASP A 124 -5.70 2.29 2.51
CA ASP A 124 -4.82 2.42 3.67
C ASP A 124 -3.45 3.02 3.32
N ASN A 125 -3.08 3.00 2.04
CA ASN A 125 -1.76 3.33 1.51
C ASN A 125 -0.64 2.53 2.21
N LYS A 126 -0.87 1.22 2.36
CA LYS A 126 0.00 0.29 3.08
C LYS A 126 0.36 -0.90 2.23
N VAL A 127 1.62 -1.33 2.36
CA VAL A 127 2.13 -2.60 1.84
C VAL A 127 2.21 -3.57 3.01
N TYR A 128 1.71 -4.78 2.80
CA TYR A 128 1.79 -5.87 3.74
C TYR A 128 2.63 -6.98 3.10
N LEU A 129 3.60 -7.51 3.82
CA LEU A 129 4.25 -8.78 3.49
C LEU A 129 3.89 -9.78 4.59
N THR A 130 3.61 -11.01 4.21
CA THR A 130 3.25 -12.08 5.14
C THR A 130 3.91 -13.39 4.77
N GLY A 131 4.17 -14.22 5.78
CA GLY A 131 4.82 -15.52 5.61
C GLY A 131 6.33 -15.37 5.52
N ASN A 132 7.04 -15.99 6.46
CA ASN A 132 8.52 -16.02 6.53
C ASN A 132 9.20 -14.67 6.29
N VAL A 133 8.64 -13.61 6.88
CA VAL A 133 9.03 -12.25 6.54
C VAL A 133 10.43 -11.93 7.04
N THR A 134 11.27 -11.44 6.15
CA THR A 134 12.62 -10.96 6.45
C THR A 134 12.80 -9.58 5.86
N LEU A 135 13.11 -8.60 6.71
CA LEU A 135 13.52 -7.26 6.31
C LEU A 135 15.02 -7.12 6.55
N THR A 136 15.75 -6.81 5.49
CA THR A 136 17.19 -6.56 5.53
C THR A 136 17.45 -5.10 5.18
N GLN A 137 18.26 -4.42 5.98
CA GLN A 137 18.75 -3.08 5.69
C GLN A 137 20.25 -3.00 5.99
N GLY A 138 21.07 -2.94 4.94
CA GLY A 138 22.52 -3.11 5.09
C GLY A 138 22.85 -4.46 5.73
N GLU A 139 23.46 -4.44 6.92
CA GLU A 139 23.83 -5.64 7.68
C GLU A 139 22.80 -6.00 8.78
N ASN A 140 21.74 -5.21 8.91
CA ASN A 140 20.69 -5.43 9.88
C ASN A 140 19.61 -6.32 9.27
N ILE A 141 19.21 -7.35 10.01
CA ILE A 141 18.20 -8.31 9.58
C ILE A 141 17.12 -8.40 10.65
N VAL A 142 15.87 -8.17 10.26
CA VAL A 142 14.69 -8.30 11.11
C VAL A 142 13.79 -9.38 10.55
N LYS A 143 13.45 -10.38 11.36
CA LYS A 143 12.57 -11.49 10.99
C LYS A 143 11.28 -11.46 11.81
N GLY A 144 10.18 -11.80 11.15
CA GLY A 144 8.87 -11.97 11.76
C GLY A 144 7.92 -12.71 10.82
N ASP A 145 6.62 -12.67 11.11
CA ASP A 145 5.61 -13.34 10.28
C ASP A 145 4.83 -12.34 9.40
N ARG A 146 4.84 -11.06 9.76
CA ARG A 146 4.20 -9.98 9.00
C ARG A 146 5.04 -8.72 9.02
N LEU A 147 5.15 -8.04 7.89
CA LEU A 147 5.64 -6.66 7.78
C LEU A 147 4.53 -5.78 7.24
N VAL A 148 4.37 -4.61 7.84
CA VAL A 148 3.47 -3.55 7.40
C VAL A 148 4.31 -2.32 7.11
N TYR A 149 4.28 -1.84 5.89
CA TYR A 149 4.93 -0.61 5.47
C TYR A 149 3.88 0.43 5.14
N ASP A 150 3.90 1.54 5.85
CA ASP A 150 3.07 2.70 5.54
C ASP A 150 3.78 3.57 4.51
N VAL A 151 3.22 3.64 3.30
CA VAL A 151 3.83 4.38 2.18
C VAL A 151 3.77 5.90 2.41
N THR A 152 2.83 6.37 3.22
CA THR A 152 2.65 7.79 3.53
C THR A 152 3.69 8.28 4.53
N SER A 153 3.89 7.52 5.62
CA SER A 153 4.83 7.90 6.69
C SER A 153 6.23 7.34 6.49
N GLY A 154 6.40 6.34 5.62
CA GLY A 154 7.65 5.62 5.41
C GLY A 154 8.01 4.67 6.55
N VAL A 155 7.07 4.38 7.46
CA VAL A 155 7.30 3.55 8.64
C VAL A 155 7.09 2.07 8.29
N ALA A 156 8.13 1.26 8.54
CA ALA A 156 8.07 -0.20 8.47
C ALA A 156 7.88 -0.81 9.87
N THR A 157 6.84 -1.63 10.04
CA THR A 157 6.56 -2.36 11.28
C THR A 157 6.63 -3.86 11.01
N VAL A 158 7.54 -4.56 11.67
CA VAL A 158 7.60 -6.04 11.63
C VAL A 158 6.93 -6.58 12.88
N GLN A 159 6.05 -7.57 12.71
CA GLN A 159 5.30 -8.23 13.76
C GLN A 159 5.62 -9.72 13.76
N GLY A 160 5.84 -10.27 14.96
CA GLY A 160 5.87 -11.70 15.16
C GLY A 160 4.45 -12.24 15.07
N GLY A 161 4.28 -13.42 14.47
CA GLY A 161 3.00 -14.10 14.43
C GLY A 161 3.03 -15.38 15.27
N SER A 162 1.93 -16.11 15.26
CA SER A 162 1.76 -17.33 16.03
C SER A 162 2.72 -18.46 15.60
N GLN A 163 3.24 -18.41 14.37
CA GLN A 163 4.14 -19.44 13.80
C GLN A 163 5.56 -19.35 14.39
N GLN A 164 6.03 -18.15 14.76
CA GLN A 164 7.35 -17.93 15.40
C GLN A 164 7.26 -17.66 16.92
N GLY A 165 6.24 -18.19 17.60
CA GLY A 165 6.05 -17.98 19.04
C GLY A 165 5.77 -16.51 19.42
N GLY A 166 5.26 -15.72 18.47
CA GLY A 166 4.86 -14.32 18.66
C GLY A 166 6.01 -13.32 18.72
N ARG A 167 7.25 -13.72 18.42
CA ARG A 167 8.43 -12.86 18.63
C ARG A 167 9.00 -12.35 17.32
N VAL A 168 9.38 -11.07 17.31
CA VAL A 168 10.25 -10.48 16.29
C VAL A 168 11.70 -10.76 16.69
N ARG A 169 12.56 -11.10 15.72
CA ARG A 169 14.00 -11.28 15.95
C ARG A 169 14.78 -10.30 15.10
N SER A 170 15.61 -9.50 15.74
CA SER A 170 16.50 -8.55 15.06
C SER A 170 17.95 -8.92 15.32
N THR A 171 18.73 -8.99 14.25
CA THR A 171 20.19 -9.13 14.28
C THR A 171 20.79 -7.84 13.74
N PHE A 172 21.56 -7.16 14.58
CA PHE A 172 22.34 -5.99 14.20
C PHE A 172 23.81 -6.40 14.17
N THR A 173 24.41 -6.39 12.99
CA THR A 173 25.83 -6.67 12.86
C THR A 173 26.59 -5.36 13.06
N PRO A 174 27.47 -5.25 14.07
CA PRO A 174 28.31 -4.06 14.20
C PRO A 174 29.32 -4.03 13.05
N LYS A 175 29.40 -2.89 12.35
CA LYS A 175 30.54 -2.62 11.46
C LYS A 175 31.76 -2.50 12.35
N ASN A 176 32.69 -3.45 12.24
CA ASN A 176 33.97 -3.36 12.91
C ASN A 176 34.64 -2.01 12.54
N GLN A 177 35.18 -1.37 13.59
CA GLN A 177 35.77 -0.03 13.59
C GLN A 177 36.85 0.17 12.53
#